data_AF-A0AA96RM97-F1
#
_entry.id   AF-A0AA96RM97-F1
#
_cell.length_a   1.000
_cell.length_b   1.000
_cell.length_c   1.000
_cell.angle_alpha   90.00
_cell.angle_beta   90.00
_cell.angle_gamma   90.00
#
_symmetry.space_group_name_H-M   'P 1'
#
loop_
_entity.id
_entity.type
_entity.pdbx_description
1 polymer ?
#
loop_
_entity_poly.entity_id
_entity_poly.type
_entity_poly.pdbx_seq_one_letter_code
_entity_poly.pdbx_strand_id
1 'polypeptide(L)' 'MKIYVILSFDGETLENVYVGPDEEKALGFKPTDFENCDALFVEIWEDGEKTDDFRLEEEDEIGEEDATEKEEQDV' A
#
# COMPACT_ATOMS: atom_id res chain seq x y z
N MET A 1 6.02 -15.91 8.38
CA MET A 1 5.12 -15.02 9.20
C MET A 1 4.98 -13.70 8.47
N LYS A 2 3.75 -13.22 8.24
CA LYS A 2 3.45 -12.03 7.43
C LYS A 2 3.40 -10.76 8.31
N ILE A 3 4.00 -9.67 7.83
CA ILE A 3 4.05 -8.35 8.47
C ILE A 3 3.64 -7.30 7.45
N TYR A 4 2.81 -6.37 7.88
CA TYR A 4 2.35 -5.22 7.11
C TYR A 4 3.02 -3.98 7.68
N VAL A 5 3.70 -3.25 6.81
CA VAL A 5 4.37 -2.00 7.12
C VAL A 5 3.60 -0.89 6.41
N ILE A 6 2.99 0.02 7.16
CA ILE A 6 2.33 1.20 6.58
C ILE A 6 3.29 2.37 6.61
N LEU A 7 3.44 3.00 5.45
CA LEU A 7 4.25 4.16 5.20
C LEU A 7 3.34 5.35 4.90
N SER A 8 3.46 6.42 5.67
CA SER A 8 2.82 7.70 5.35
C SER A 8 3.74 8.52 4.46
N PHE A 9 3.18 9.02 3.36
CA PHE A 9 3.82 9.98 2.48
C PHE A 9 3.23 11.38 2.74
N ASP A 10 4.09 12.35 3.03
CA ASP A 10 3.72 13.75 3.29
C ASP A 10 3.99 14.69 2.09
N GLY A 11 4.33 14.13 0.92
CA GLY A 11 4.74 14.88 -0.25
C GLY A 11 6.25 15.03 -0.41
N GLU A 12 7.03 14.83 0.65
CA GLU A 12 8.49 14.96 0.66
C GLU A 12 9.20 13.69 1.12
N THR A 13 8.63 12.99 2.10
CA THR A 13 9.23 11.87 2.83
C THR A 13 8.23 10.74 3.07
N LEU A 14 8.78 9.53 3.25
CA LEU A 14 8.02 8.35 3.65
C LEU A 14 8.39 8.00 5.10
N GLU A 15 7.39 7.94 5.98
CA GLU A 15 7.56 7.61 7.40
C GLU A 15 6.82 6.33 7.77
N ASN A 16 7.42 5.46 8.60
CA ASN A 16 6.73 4.26 9.08
C ASN A 16 5.73 4.62 10.18
N VAL A 17 4.44 4.45 9.90
CA VAL A 17 3.37 4.74 10.86
C VAL A 17 2.77 3.50 11.51
N TYR A 18 2.94 2.33 10.89
CA TYR A 18 2.52 1.05 11.47
C TYR A 18 3.43 -0.09 11.02
N VAL A 19 3.70 -1.02 11.94
CA VAL A 19 4.37 -2.29 11.66
C VAL A 19 3.72 -3.38 12.50
N GLY A 20 3.12 -4.37 11.86
CA GLY A 20 2.51 -5.49 12.58
C GLY A 20 1.87 -6.54 11.69
N PRO A 21 1.43 -7.67 12.28
CA PRO A 21 0.84 -8.78 11.54
C PRO A 21 -0.67 -8.63 11.28
N ASP A 22 -1.29 -7.54 11.72
CA ASP A 22 -2.75 -7.35 11.65
C ASP A 22 -3.13 -6.74 10.28
N GLU A 23 -3.58 -7.60 9.37
CA GLU A 23 -3.97 -7.22 8.01
C GLU A 23 -5.16 -6.25 7.99
N GLU A 24 -6.25 -6.57 8.71
CA GLU A 24 -7.46 -5.74 8.74
C GLU A 24 -7.13 -4.32 9.24
N LYS A 25 -6.30 -4.22 10.27
CA LYS A 25 -5.86 -2.92 10.77
C LYS A 25 -4.97 -2.19 9.77
N ALA A 26 -4.02 -2.89 9.17
CA ALA A 26 -3.06 -2.30 8.22
C ALA A 26 -3.77 -1.76 6.97
N LEU A 27 -4.69 -2.53 6.40
CA LEU A 27 -5.44 -2.17 5.20
C LEU A 27 -6.58 -1.17 5.49
N GLY A 28 -7.01 -1.04 6.74
CA GLY A 28 -8.05 -0.11 7.14
C GLY A 28 -7.58 1.34 7.40
N PHE A 29 -6.27 1.60 7.35
CA PHE A 29 -5.74 2.95 7.51
C PHE A 29 -6.04 3.84 6.32
N LYS A 30 -6.36 5.10 6.60
CA LYS A 30 -6.58 6.16 5.60
C LYS A 30 -5.57 7.29 5.79
N PRO A 31 -5.21 8.01 4.72
CA PRO A 31 -4.35 9.20 4.84
C PRO A 31 -4.89 10.18 5.89
N THR A 32 -6.22 10.31 6.01
CA THR A 32 -6.89 11.16 7.00
C THR A 32 -6.68 10.76 8.46
N ASP A 33 -6.21 9.55 8.73
CA ASP A 33 -5.88 9.08 10.09
C ASP A 33 -4.54 9.65 10.59
N PHE A 34 -3.73 10.25 9.72
CA PHE A 34 -2.40 10.77 10.01
C PHE A 34 -2.30 12.27 9.69
N GLU A 35 -1.54 13.03 10.50
CA GLU A 35 -1.32 14.46 10.25
C GLU A 35 -0.35 14.66 9.08
N ASN A 36 -0.67 15.57 8.16
CA ASN A 36 0.13 15.86 6.95
C ASN A 36 0.42 14.63 6.08
N CYS A 37 -0.55 13.73 5.92
CA CYS A 37 -0.39 12.56 5.06
C CYS A 37 -1.19 12.74 3.75
N ASP A 38 -0.48 12.77 2.63
CA ASP A 38 -1.04 12.84 1.28
C ASP A 38 -1.37 11.45 0.71
N ALA A 39 -0.60 10.42 1.09
CA ALA A 39 -0.81 9.06 0.63
C ALA A 39 -0.28 8.04 1.62
N LEU A 40 -0.87 6.84 1.59
CA LEU A 40 -0.40 5.68 2.33
C LEU A 40 0.12 4.62 1.37
N PHE A 41 1.20 3.96 1.76
CA PHE A 41 1.72 2.77 1.11
C PHE A 41 1.79 1.64 2.11
N VAL A 42 1.58 0.42 1.63
CA VAL A 42 1.74 -0.80 2.41
C VAL A 42 2.85 -1.63 1.80
N GLU A 43 3.75 -2.12 2.64
CA GLU A 43 4.70 -3.17 2.29
C GLU A 43 4.34 -4.44 3.05
N ILE A 44 4.28 -5.54 2.31
CA ILE A 44 4.06 -6.86 2.85
C ILE A 44 5.40 -7.58 2.92
N TRP A 45 5.72 -8.07 4.10
CA TRP A 45 6.93 -8.82 4.38
C TRP A 45 6.56 -10.21 4.87
N GLU A 46 7.17 -11.24 4.32
CA GLU A 46 6.98 -12.63 4.74
C GLU A 46 8.34 -13.29 4.95
N ASP A 47 8.53 -13.86 6.15
CA ASP A 47 9.75 -14.60 6.52
C ASP A 47 11.06 -13.82 6.34
N GLY A 48 10.98 -12.49 6.49
CA GLY A 48 12.12 -11.57 6.44
C GLY A 48 12.43 -11.01 5.06
N GLU A 49 11.65 -11.38 4.04
CA GLU A 49 11.75 -10.84 2.69
C GLU A 49 10.49 -10.04 2.35
N LYS A 50 10.67 -8.91 1.65
CA LYS A 50 9.55 -8.14 1.13
C LYS A 50 8.92 -8.92 -0.02
N THR A 51 7.63 -9.22 0.09
CA THR A 51 6.91 -10.01 -0.91
C THR A 51 6.01 -9.16 -1.79
N ASP A 52 5.49 -8.04 -1.27
CA ASP A 52 4.57 -7.18 -2.01
C ASP A 52 4.62 -5.73 -1.51
N ASP A 53 4.21 -4.78 -2.35
CA ASP A 53 3.92 -3.41 -1.96
C ASP A 53 2.95 -2.72 -2.91
N PHE A 54 2.05 -1.93 -2.34
CA PHE A 54 1.08 -1.15 -3.08
C PHE A 54 0.66 0.10 -2.33
N ARG A 55 0.02 1.03 -3.04
CA ARG A 55 -0.58 2.22 -2.45
C ARG A 55 -1.93 1.86 -1.84
N LEU A 56 -2.18 2.29 -0.61
CA LEU A 56 -3.51 2.25 -0.03
C LEU A 56 -4.31 3.41 -0.65
N GLU A 57 -5.09 3.09 -1.67
CA GLU A 57 -6.07 4.00 -2.24
C GLU A 57 -7.29 4.07 -1.31
N GLU A 58 -7.83 5.27 -1.12
CA GLU A 58 -9.13 5.39 -0.47
C GLU A 58 -10.14 4.67 -1.38
N GLU A 59 -10.93 3.75 -0.82
CA GLU A 59 -12.08 3.17 -1.52
C GLU A 59 -13.11 4.28 -1.80
N ASP A 60 -12.80 5.18 -2.73
CA ASP A 60 -13.80 5.89 -3.49
C ASP A 60 -14.44 4.84 -4.38
N GLU A 61 -15.70 4.52 -4.08
CA GLU A 61 -16.56 3.63 -4.86
C GLU A 61 -16.34 3.83 -6.37
N ILE A 62 -16.24 2.70 -7.10
CA ILE A 62 -16.19 2.45 -8.57
C ILE A 62 -14.85 2.56 -9.34
N GLY A 63 -14.28 1.38 -9.68
CA GLY A 63 -13.40 1.23 -10.86
C GLY A 63 -12.60 -0.08 -10.94
N GLU A 64 -13.22 -1.18 -11.36
CA GLU A 64 -12.49 -2.31 -11.97
C GLU A 64 -11.75 -1.82 -13.24
N GLU A 65 -10.46 -1.45 -13.18
CA GLU A 65 -9.58 -1.40 -14.37
C GLU A 65 -8.12 -1.70 -13.97
N ASP A 66 -7.84 -2.93 -13.53
CA ASP A 66 -6.49 -3.50 -13.72
C ASP A 66 -6.32 -3.82 -15.21
N ALA A 67 -6.01 -2.78 -15.99
CA ALA A 67 -5.55 -2.93 -17.37
C ALA A 67 -4.04 -3.20 -17.33
N THR A 68 -3.66 -4.43 -16.97
CA THR A 68 -2.33 -4.95 -17.25
C THR A 68 -2.15 -4.97 -18.78
N GLU A 69 -1.51 -3.95 -19.34
CA GLU A 69 -1.04 -3.93 -20.72
C GLU A 69 0.02 -5.03 -20.90
N LYS A 70 -0.43 -6.22 -21.29
CA LYS A 70 0.43 -7.20 -21.94
C LYS A 70 0.68 -6.72 -23.37
N GLU A 71 1.78 -6.01 -23.57
CA GLU A 71 2.35 -5.83 -24.90
C GLU A 71 3.04 -7.13 -25.33
N GLU A 72 2.24 -8.10 -25.80
CA GLU A 72 2.70 -9.15 -26.71
C GLU A 72 2.34 -8.72 -28.13
N GLN A 73 3.33 -8.30 -28.93
CA GLN A 73 3.22 -8.49 -30.38
C GLN A 73 4.54 -8.97 -30.97
N ASP A 74 4.53 -10.28 -31.21
CA ASP A 74 5.37 -11.06 -32.10
C ASP A 74 5.15 -10.59 -33.56
N VAL A 75 6.23 -10.18 -34.26
CA VAL A 75 6.56 -10.41 -35.69
C VAL A 75 7.84 -9.67 -36.10
#